data_AF-A0A5E4KQH1-F1
#
_entry.id   AF-A0A5E4KQH1-F1
#
_cell.length_a   1.000
_cell.length_b   1.000
_cell.length_c   1.000
_cell.angle_alpha   90.00
_cell.angle_beta   90.00
_cell.angle_gamma   90.00
#
_symmetry.space_group_name_H-M   'P 1'
#
loop_
_entity.id
_entity.type
_entity.pdbx_description
1 polymer ?
#
loop_
_entity_poly.entity_id
_entity_poly.type
_entity_poly.pdbx_seq_one_letter_code
_entity_poly.pdbx_strand_id
1 'polypeptide(L)'
;MRHSYEISERLERELDKLQKKNKNRFGIILKKMSEILDDPHHYKPLQYDMKGLRRVHIDKSFVLVFEIIIWESLIKHKKWSNKD
;
A
#
# COMPACT_ATOMS: atom_id res chain seq x y z
N MET A 1 5.41 -14.48 3.38
CA MET A 1 4.98 -14.45 1.97
C MET A 1 5.18 -13.03 1.52
N ARG A 2 5.96 -12.76 0.48
CA ARG A 2 6.22 -11.36 0.09
C ARG A 2 5.04 -10.85 -0.71
N HIS A 3 4.48 -9.71 -0.32
CA HIS A 3 3.40 -9.09 -1.07
C HIS A 3 3.92 -8.54 -2.41
N SER A 4 3.05 -8.41 -3.40
CA SER A 4 3.30 -7.58 -4.58
C SER A 4 2.81 -6.15 -4.33
N TYR A 5 3.24 -5.20 -5.16
CA TYR A 5 2.76 -3.83 -5.11
C TYR A 5 2.35 -3.34 -6.49
N GLU A 6 1.48 -2.34 -6.50
CA GLU A 6 1.16 -1.50 -7.64
C GLU A 6 1.38 -0.04 -7.22
N ILE A 7 1.87 0.80 -8.13
CA ILE A 7 1.99 2.23 -7.92
C ILE A 7 1.30 2.98 -9.06
N SER A 8 0.68 4.11 -8.76
CA SER A 8 0.13 4.98 -9.80
C SER A 8 1.26 5.54 -10.68
N GLU A 9 0.96 5.78 -11.96
CA GLU A 9 1.91 6.43 -12.88
C GLU A 9 2.41 7.79 -12.35
N ARG A 10 1.56 8.51 -11.61
CA ARG A 10 1.95 9.77 -10.98
C ARG A 10 3.05 9.53 -9.95
N LEU A 11 2.90 8.53 -9.09
CA LEU A 11 3.90 8.20 -8.08
C LEU A 11 5.20 7.74 -8.73
N GLU A 12 5.13 6.91 -9.76
CA GLU A 12 6.30 6.47 -10.54
C GLU A 12 7.08 7.66 -11.11
N ARG A 13 6.40 8.60 -11.80
CA ARG A 13 7.03 9.82 -12.34
C ARG A 13 7.67 10.70 -11.26
N GLU A 14 7.06 10.79 -10.07
CA GLU A 14 7.65 11.55 -8.96
C GLU A 14 8.88 10.84 -8.37
N LEU A 15 8.87 9.51 -8.29
CA LEU A 15 10.01 8.70 -7.85
C LEU A 15 11.19 8.81 -8.83
N ASP A 16 10.94 8.79 -10.14
CA ASP A 16 11.98 8.99 -11.17
C ASP A 16 12.66 10.36 -11.06
N LYS A 17 11.86 11.40 -10.85
CA LYS A 17 12.40 12.76 -10.61
C LYS A 17 13.20 12.80 -9.32
N LEU A 18 12.70 12.15 -8.26
CA LEU A 18 13.36 12.13 -6.95
C LEU A 18 14.68 11.37 -6.99
N GLN A 19 14.75 10.24 -7.69
CA GLN A 19 15.98 9.45 -7.84
C GLN A 19 17.12 10.31 -8.40
N LYS A 20 16.83 11.17 -9.39
CA LYS A 20 17.79 12.07 -10.00
C LYS A 20 18.19 13.23 -9.09
N LYS A 21 17.24 13.79 -8.33
CA LYS A 21 17.42 14.97 -7.48
C LYS A 21 18.01 14.67 -6.11
N ASN A 22 17.61 13.56 -5.49
CA ASN A 22 17.97 13.20 -4.12
C ASN A 22 17.96 11.68 -3.93
N LYS A 23 19.10 11.04 -4.24
CA LYS A 23 19.30 9.60 -4.13
C LYS A 23 19.09 9.07 -2.71
N ASN A 24 19.45 9.84 -1.68
CA ASN A 24 19.31 9.43 -0.29
C ASN A 24 17.82 9.27 0.08
N ARG A 25 16.99 10.25 -0.25
CA ARG A 25 15.54 10.16 0.02
C ARG A 25 14.90 9.04 -0.79
N PHE A 26 15.30 8.87 -2.05
CA PHE A 26 14.84 7.76 -2.88
C PHE A 26 15.17 6.40 -2.24
N GLY A 27 16.40 6.22 -1.72
CA GLY A 27 16.80 5.00 -1.00
C GLY A 27 15.98 4.74 0.27
N ILE A 28 15.64 5.80 1.04
CA ILE A 28 14.75 5.67 2.21
C ILE A 28 13.36 5.17 1.78
N ILE A 29 12.81 5.71 0.69
CA ILE A 29 11.51 5.27 0.17
C ILE A 29 11.56 3.80 -0.25
N LEU A 30 12.57 3.38 -1.01
CA LEU A 30 12.70 1.98 -1.43
C LEU A 30 12.79 1.03 -0.22
N LYS A 31 13.53 1.42 0.82
CA LYS A 31 13.59 0.66 2.07
C LYS A 31 12.20 0.54 2.72
N LYS A 32 11.45 1.64 2.81
CA LYS A 32 10.09 1.63 3.35
C LYS A 32 9.12 0.80 2.51
N MET A 33 9.22 0.86 1.18
CA MET A 33 8.44 -0.02 0.31
C MET A 33 8.76 -1.49 0.55
N SER A 34 10.03 -1.85 0.72
CA SER A 34 10.41 -3.23 1.09
C SER A 34 9.83 -3.65 2.44
N GLU A 35 9.92 -2.80 3.47
CA GLU A 35 9.33 -3.07 4.79
C GLU A 35 7.80 -3.31 4.68
N ILE A 36 7.09 -2.51 3.87
CA ILE A 36 5.65 -2.68 3.60
C ILE A 36 5.36 -4.03 2.92
N LEU A 37 6.20 -4.46 1.98
CA LEU A 37 6.01 -5.73 1.28
C LEU A 37 6.29 -6.96 2.17
N ASP A 38 7.11 -6.79 3.21
CA ASP A 38 7.44 -7.85 4.16
C ASP A 38 6.39 -7.97 5.27
N ASP A 39 5.87 -6.84 5.80
CA ASP A 39 4.72 -6.78 6.71
C ASP A 39 3.90 -5.49 6.51
N PRO A 40 2.84 -5.50 5.69
CA PRO A 40 2.06 -4.31 5.37
C PRO A 40 1.20 -3.84 6.56
N HIS A 41 0.95 -4.72 7.54
CA HIS A 41 0.13 -4.41 8.71
C HIS A 41 0.92 -3.73 9.84
N HIS A 42 2.26 -3.67 9.74
CA HIS A 42 3.15 -3.03 10.69
C HIS A 42 2.88 -1.53 10.89
N TYR A 43 2.46 -0.80 9.85
CA TYR A 43 2.31 0.66 9.89
C TYR A 43 0.94 1.13 10.39
N LYS A 44 0.91 2.29 11.04
CA LYS A 44 -0.30 2.84 11.66
C LYS A 44 -1.40 3.13 10.62
N PRO A 45 -2.64 2.65 10.84
CA PRO A 45 -3.77 3.03 9.99
C PRO A 45 -4.13 4.50 10.17
N LEU A 46 -4.58 5.12 9.09
CA LEU A 46 -5.23 6.41 9.10
C LEU A 46 -6.69 6.28 9.59
N GLN A 47 -7.25 7.39 10.08
CA GLN A 47 -8.58 7.46 10.69
C GLN A 47 -9.51 8.36 9.87
N TYR A 48 -10.79 8.41 10.27
CA TYR A 48 -11.83 9.24 9.66
C TYR A 48 -12.01 8.95 8.16
N ASP A 49 -12.04 9.98 7.32
CA ASP A 49 -12.26 9.90 5.88
C ASP A 49 -11.16 9.12 5.14
N MET A 50 -10.03 8.84 5.81
CA MET A 50 -8.90 8.07 5.27
C MET A 50 -8.86 6.64 5.82
N LYS A 51 -9.96 6.13 6.40
CA LYS A 51 -10.05 4.75 6.89
C LYS A 51 -9.75 3.76 5.77
N GLY A 52 -8.95 2.74 6.07
CA GLY A 52 -8.47 1.73 5.10
C GLY A 52 -7.06 2.01 4.58
N LEU A 53 -6.59 3.26 4.69
CA LEU A 53 -5.23 3.64 4.33
C LEU A 53 -4.27 3.51 5.52
N ARG A 54 -2.98 3.34 5.23
CA ARG A 54 -1.87 3.34 6.18
C ARG A 54 -0.84 4.37 5.78
N ARG A 55 -0.10 4.91 6.75
CA ARG A 55 0.96 5.90 6.51
C ARG A 55 2.31 5.47 7.04
N VAL A 56 3.36 5.80 6.32
CA VAL A 56 4.75 5.75 6.78
C VAL A 56 5.41 7.11 6.58
N HIS A 57 6.14 7.57 7.59
CA HIS A 57 6.96 8.77 7.48
C HIS A 57 8.23 8.46 6.67
N ILE A 58 8.52 9.33 5.72
CA ILE A 58 9.74 9.33 4.93
C ILE A 58 10.55 10.55 5.39
N ASP A 59 11.71 10.29 6.02
CA ASP A 59 12.55 11.36 6.59
C ASP A 59 11.72 12.22 7.59
N LYS A 60 11.98 13.53 7.69
CA LYS A 60 11.31 14.43 8.65
C LYS A 60 9.97 15.00 8.20
N SER A 61 9.74 15.17 6.90
CA SER A 61 8.64 16.02 6.39
C SER A 61 7.76 15.37 5.31
N PHE A 62 8.03 14.11 4.95
CA PHE A 62 7.29 13.43 3.88
C PHE A 62 6.52 12.23 4.44
N VAL A 63 5.44 11.89 3.76
CA VAL A 63 4.58 10.76 4.11
C VAL A 63 4.29 9.98 2.84
N LEU A 64 4.46 8.66 2.91
CA LEU A 64 3.94 7.73 1.92
C LEU A 64 2.67 7.10 2.49
N VAL A 65 1.59 7.15 1.71
CA VAL A 65 0.29 6.57 2.06
C VAL A 65 0.03 5.40 1.11
N PHE A 66 -0.46 4.29 1.65
CA PHE A 66 -0.74 3.08 0.89
C PHE A 66 -1.98 2.38 1.45
N GLU A 67 -2.54 1.47 0.67
CA GLU A 67 -3.64 0.60 1.06
C GLU A 67 -3.26 -0.87 0.88
N ILE A 68 -4.00 -1.76 1.54
CA ILE A 68 -3.82 -3.21 1.42
C ILE A 68 -5.05 -3.75 0.70
N ILE A 69 -4.86 -4.19 -0.54
CA ILE A 69 -5.94 -4.80 -1.32
C ILE A 69 -6.00 -6.30 -1.00
N ILE A 70 -7.13 -6.73 -0.45
CA ILE A 70 -7.43 -8.15 -0.22
C ILE A 70 -8.39 -8.59 -1.31
N TRP A 71 -7.93 -9.42 -2.25
CA TRP A 71 -8.79 -10.05 -3.24
C TRP A 71 -9.46 -11.28 -2.61
N GLU A 72 -10.66 -11.12 -2.04
CA GLU A 72 -11.46 -12.28 -1.62
C GLU A 72 -12.20 -12.87 -2.82
N SER A 73 -11.65 -13.92 -3.43
CA SER A 73 -12.30 -14.67 -4.52
C SER A 73 -12.91 -15.98 -4.03
N LEU A 74 -13.61 -16.00 -2.89
CA LEU A 74 -14.22 -17.23 -2.39
C LEU A 74 -15.73 -17.11 -2.20
N ILE A 75 -16.45 -17.31 -3.31
CA ILE A 75 -17.91 -17.40 -3.31
C ILE A 75 -18.30 -18.87 -3.12
N LYS A 76 -18.87 -19.20 -1.95
CA LYS A 76 -19.44 -20.52 -1.67
C LYS A 76 -20.97 -20.46 -1.75
N HIS A 77 -21.52 -20.86 -2.88
CA HIS A 77 -22.95 -21.12 -3.00
C HIS A 77 -23.29 -22.46 -2.33
N LYS A 78 -24.27 -22.48 -1.42
CA LYS A 78 -24.61 -23.67 -0.64
C LYS A 78 -25.91 -24.35 -1.05
N LYS A 79 -26.96 -23.63 -1.41
CA LYS A 79 -28.20 -24.18 -1.99
C LYS A 79 -29.18 -23.06 -2.37
N TRP A 80 -30.09 -23.33 -3.30
CA TRP A 80 -31.32 -22.58 -3.55
C TRP A 80 -32.53 -23.53 -3.48
N SER A 81 -33.71 -23.04 -3.06
CA SER A 81 -34.97 -23.82 -2.95
C SER A 81 -36.18 -22.92 -3.10
N ASN A 82 -37.20 -23.38 -3.84
CA ASN A 82 -38.56 -22.83 -3.80
C ASN A 82 -39.37 -23.46 -2.67
N LYS A 83 -40.36 -22.72 -2.14
CA LYS A 83 -41.44 -23.24 -1.29
C LYS A 83 -42.66 -23.43 -2.18
N ASP A 84 -43.06 -24.68 -2.40
CA ASP A 84 -44.43 -25.01 -2.75
C ASP A 84 -45.32 -24.88 -1.49
#